data_AF-A0A9D9PEQ3-F1
#
_entry.id   AF-A0A9D9PEQ3-F1
#
_cell.length_a   1.000
_cell.length_b   1.000
_cell.length_c   1.000
_cell.angle_alpha   90.00
_cell.angle_beta   90.00
_cell.angle_gamma   90.00
#
_symmetry.space_group_name_H-M   'P 1'
#
loop_
_entity.id
_entity.type
_entity.pdbx_description
1 polymer ?
#
loop_
_entity_poly.entity_id
_entity_poly.type
_entity_poly.pdbx_seq_one_letter_code
_entity_poly.pdbx_strand_id
1 'polypeptide(L)'
;MDLDLDLSDFVEDVGLPGLVLGVGVLVLAPFFGSALAKVGKPLAKATIKGGLIAYEKGKVVLSEAREAFQQVLEESKAELERSEAGQAIDSVKTVSISSASVED
;
A
#
# COMPACT_ATOMS: atom_id res chain seq x y z
N MET A 1 27.67 -5.43 -3.56
CA MET A 1 26.61 -4.42 -3.43
C MET A 1 27.01 -3.30 -4.35
N ASP A 2 26.75 -3.52 -5.63
CA ASP A 2 26.87 -2.52 -6.66
C ASP A 2 25.80 -1.46 -6.35
N LEU A 3 26.26 -0.30 -5.89
CA LEU A 3 25.44 0.86 -5.61
C LEU A 3 25.36 1.73 -6.87
N ASP A 4 25.04 1.12 -8.01
CA ASP A 4 24.58 1.90 -9.16
C ASP A 4 23.15 2.29 -8.84
N LEU A 5 22.97 3.54 -8.41
CA LEU A 5 21.64 4.11 -8.23
C LEU A 5 21.09 4.38 -9.62
N ASP A 6 20.45 3.37 -10.22
CA ASP A 6 19.77 3.51 -11.49
C ASP A 6 18.70 4.59 -11.36
N LEU A 7 19.00 5.76 -11.94
CA LEU A 7 18.12 6.91 -11.91
C LEU A 7 16.80 6.62 -12.63
N SER A 8 16.78 5.62 -13.52
CA SER A 8 15.56 5.14 -14.19
C SER A 8 14.58 4.53 -13.19
N ASP A 9 15.04 3.65 -12.31
CA ASP A 9 14.17 2.98 -11.33
C ASP A 9 13.62 4.00 -10.34
N PHE A 10 14.44 4.97 -9.91
CA PHE A 10 13.98 6.05 -9.06
C PHE A 10 12.95 6.98 -9.74
N VAL A 11 13.10 7.23 -11.05
CA VAL A 11 12.12 8.00 -11.85
C VAL A 11 10.81 7.25 -12.01
N GLU A 12 10.85 5.93 -12.14
CA GLU A 12 9.67 5.10 -12.30
C GLU A 12 8.91 4.94 -10.97
N ASP A 13 9.64 4.83 -9.85
CA ASP A 13 9.10 4.59 -8.52
C ASP A 13 8.69 5.88 -7.78
N VAL A 14 9.44 6.98 -7.95
CA VAL A 14 9.16 8.29 -7.32
C VAL A 14 8.53 9.29 -8.30
N GLY A 15 8.56 8.99 -9.59
CA GLY A 15 8.04 9.85 -10.65
C GLY A 15 8.99 11.00 -11.00
N LEU A 16 8.77 11.55 -12.20
CA LEU A 16 9.37 12.80 -12.68
C LEU A 16 9.45 13.94 -11.64
N PRO A 17 8.40 14.27 -10.87
CA PRO A 17 8.48 15.35 -9.88
C PRO A 17 9.47 15.04 -8.73
N GLY A 18 9.59 13.78 -8.32
CA GLY A 18 10.55 13.35 -7.30
C GLY A 18 11.99 13.46 -7.78
N LEU A 19 12.24 13.06 -9.03
CA LEU A 19 13.57 13.21 -9.65
C LEU A 19 13.97 14.68 -9.75
N VAL A 20 13.08 15.55 -10.27
CA VAL A 20 13.40 16.97 -10.49
C VAL A 20 13.75 17.65 -9.16
N LEU A 21 13.02 17.34 -8.08
CA LEU A 21 13.35 17.85 -6.75
C LEU A 21 14.68 17.30 -6.23
N GLY A 22 14.92 15.99 -6.37
CA GLY A 22 16.16 15.35 -5.90
C GLY A 22 17.41 15.89 -6.62
N VAL A 23 17.37 15.94 -7.95
CA VAL A 23 18.45 16.47 -8.79
C VAL A 23 18.63 17.96 -8.55
N GLY A 24 17.53 18.73 -8.44
CA GLY A 24 17.57 20.16 -8.17
C GLY A 24 18.29 20.48 -6.86
N VAL A 25 18.03 19.71 -5.80
CA VAL A 25 18.72 19.87 -4.52
C VAL A 25 20.21 19.53 -4.63
N LEU A 26 20.57 18.43 -5.33
CA LEU A 26 21.97 18.00 -5.46
C LEU A 26 22.81 19.00 -6.27
N VAL A 27 22.25 19.56 -7.34
CA VAL A 27 22.92 20.57 -8.18
C VAL A 27 23.09 21.90 -7.44
N LEU A 28 22.10 22.30 -6.63
CA LEU A 28 22.15 23.54 -5.88
C LEU A 28 22.96 23.44 -4.57
N ALA A 29 23.15 22.23 -4.02
CA ALA A 29 23.85 21.97 -2.76
C ALA A 29 25.21 22.70 -2.58
N PRO A 30 26.16 22.69 -3.55
CA PRO A 30 27.46 23.35 -3.36
C PRO A 30 27.39 24.87 -3.27
N PHE A 31 26.34 25.49 -3.84
CA PHE A 31 26.16 26.95 -3.80
C PHE A 31 25.74 27.45 -2.41
N PHE A 32 25.11 26.61 -1.60
CA PHE A 32 24.56 26.98 -0.29
C PHE A 32 25.40 26.50 0.91
N GLY A 33 26.64 26.07 0.69
CA GLY A 33 27.46 25.32 1.67
C GLY A 33 27.40 25.81 3.13
N SER A 34 27.57 27.10 3.39
CA SER A 34 27.58 27.67 4.74
C SER A 34 26.19 28.00 5.32
N ALA A 35 25.18 28.18 4.47
CA ALA A 35 23.78 28.29 4.90
C ALA A 35 23.21 26.92 5.26
N LEU A 36 23.45 25.92 4.41
CA LEU A 36 23.02 24.54 4.61
C LEU A 36 23.69 23.89 5.82
N ALA A 37 24.91 24.30 6.19
CA ALA A 37 25.54 23.82 7.42
C ALA A 37 24.80 24.26 8.71
N LYS A 38 24.16 25.44 8.71
CA LYS A 38 23.45 25.98 9.87
C LYS A 38 22.08 25.31 10.08
N VAL A 39 21.37 25.00 8.99
CA VAL A 39 20.04 24.36 9.04
C VAL A 39 20.07 22.85 8.79
N GLY A 40 21.07 22.33 8.09
CA GLY A 40 21.16 20.93 7.70
C GLY A 40 21.45 19.99 8.87
N LYS A 41 22.29 20.41 9.83
CA LYS A 41 22.53 19.64 11.07
C LYS A 41 21.24 19.40 11.88
N PRO A 42 20.46 20.44 12.23
CA PRO A 42 19.19 20.22 12.94
C PRO A 42 18.16 19.50 12.08
N LEU A 43 18.12 19.73 10.76
CA LEU A 43 17.20 19.03 9.87
C LEU A 43 17.50 17.54 9.79
N ALA A 44 18.76 17.15 9.59
CA ALA A 44 19.18 15.75 9.57
C ALA A 44 18.86 15.06 10.89
N LYS A 45 19.12 15.71 12.04
CA LYS A 45 18.72 15.18 13.35
C LYS A 45 17.21 15.04 13.48
N ALA A 46 16.44 16.00 12.99
CA ALA A 46 14.99 15.94 13.00
C ALA A 46 14.45 14.83 12.10
N THR A 47 15.02 14.62 10.92
CA THR A 47 14.66 13.52 10.01
C THR A 47 14.97 12.17 10.62
N ILE A 48 16.16 11.97 11.19
CA ILE A 48 16.53 10.70 11.83
C ILE A 48 15.61 10.42 13.02
N LYS A 49 15.41 11.39 13.91
CA LYS A 49 14.58 11.22 15.10
C LYS A 49 13.10 11.07 14.76
N GLY A 50 12.62 11.89 13.83
CA GLY A 50 11.25 11.84 13.33
C GLY A 50 10.96 10.53 12.60
N GLY A 51 11.90 10.05 11.78
CA GLY A 51 11.82 8.76 11.09
C GLY A 51 11.78 7.59 12.07
N LEU A 52 12.59 7.62 13.13
CA LEU A 52 12.55 6.59 14.17
C LEU A 52 11.20 6.58 14.89
N ILE A 53 10.70 7.76 15.30
CA ILE A 53 9.39 7.89 15.96
C ILE A 53 8.25 7.45 15.02
N ALA A 54 8.32 7.82 13.74
CA ALA A 54 7.34 7.45 12.74
C ALA A 54 7.37 5.93 12.47
N TYR A 55 8.54 5.30 12.48
CA TYR A 55 8.68 3.85 12.35
C TYR A 55 8.08 3.12 13.56
N GLU A 56 8.42 3.54 14.78
CA GLU A 56 7.88 2.95 16.01
C GLU A 56 6.36 3.09 16.10
N LYS A 57 5.84 4.29 15.83
CA LYS A 57 4.39 4.53 15.79
C LYS A 57 3.71 3.83 14.61
N GLY A 58 4.37 3.79 13.46
CA GLY A 58 3.88 3.15 12.25
C GLY A 58 3.68 1.66 12.43
N LYS A 59 4.55 0.98 13.18
CA LYS A 59 4.34 -0.43 13.54
C LYS A 59 3.05 -0.68 14.32
N VAL A 60 2.71 0.22 15.25
CA VAL A 60 1.47 0.11 16.04
C VAL A 60 0.25 0.39 15.17
N VAL A 61 0.28 1.48 14.39
CA VAL A 61 -0.81 1.83 13.46
C VAL A 61 -1.04 0.74 12.42
N LEU A 62 0.02 0.11 11.91
CA LEU A 62 -0.08 -0.99 10.96
C LEU A 62 -0.69 -2.25 11.60
N SER A 63 -0.43 -2.50 12.90
CA SER A 63 -1.06 -3.62 13.63
C SER A 63 -2.57 -3.42 13.74
N GLU A 64 -3.01 -2.23 14.14
CA GLU A 64 -4.43 -1.88 14.25
C GLU A 64 -5.11 -1.89 12.86
N ALA A 65 -4.45 -1.31 11.85
CA ALA A 65 -4.95 -1.33 10.48
C ALA A 65 -5.06 -2.75 9.92
N ARG A 66 -4.15 -3.67 10.28
CA ARG A 66 -4.20 -5.07 9.84
C ARG A 66 -5.41 -5.80 10.43
N GLU A 67 -5.78 -5.52 11.68
CA GLU A 67 -6.98 -6.08 12.29
C GLU A 67 -8.26 -5.54 11.62
N ALA A 68 -8.32 -4.24 11.35
CA ALA A 68 -9.42 -3.64 10.61
C ALA A 68 -9.52 -4.18 9.17
N PHE A 69 -8.38 -4.36 8.50
CA PHE A 69 -8.32 -4.91 7.14
C PHE A 69 -8.76 -6.38 7.10
N GLN A 70 -8.40 -7.17 8.11
CA GLN A 70 -8.87 -8.55 8.24
C GLN A 70 -10.38 -8.63 8.39
N GLN A 71 -11.02 -7.73 9.15
CA GLN A 71 -12.48 -7.71 9.27
C GLN A 71 -13.17 -7.48 7.92
N VAL A 72 -12.69 -6.51 7.13
CA VAL A 72 -13.25 -6.22 5.79
C VAL A 72 -12.98 -7.37 4.81
N LEU A 73 -11.79 -7.97 4.86
CA LEU A 73 -11.44 -9.12 4.04
C LEU A 73 -12.32 -10.34 4.35
N GLU A 74 -12.55 -10.61 5.64
CA GLU A 74 -13.32 -11.76 6.10
C GLU A 74 -14.80 -11.58 5.77
N GLU A 75 -15.34 -10.36 5.91
CA GLU A 75 -16.69 -10.02 5.44
C GLU A 75 -16.83 -10.21 3.92
N SER A 76 -15.88 -9.70 3.14
CA SER A 76 -15.89 -9.85 1.68
C SER A 76 -15.78 -11.32 1.25
N LYS A 77 -14.93 -12.09 1.93
CA LYS A 77 -14.76 -13.53 1.65
C LYS A 77 -16.01 -14.31 2.03
N ALA A 78 -16.63 -14.00 3.17
CA ALA A 78 -17.89 -14.60 3.57
C ALA A 78 -19.02 -14.28 2.60
N GLU A 79 -19.03 -13.08 2.00
CA GLU A 79 -20.01 -12.72 0.96
C GLU A 79 -19.75 -13.47 -0.37
N LEU A 80 -18.48 -13.65 -0.77
CA LEU A 80 -18.13 -14.47 -1.94
C LEU A 80 -18.51 -15.94 -1.74
N GLU A 81 -18.17 -16.54 -0.59
CA GLU A 81 -18.54 -17.92 -0.27
C GLU A 81 -20.07 -18.07 -0.14
N ARG A 82 -20.79 -17.04 0.32
CA ARG A 82 -22.26 -17.03 0.35
C ARG A 82 -22.88 -16.88 -1.05
N SER A 83 -22.24 -16.14 -1.95
CA SER A 83 -22.61 -16.04 -3.37
C SER A 83 -22.38 -17.37 -4.11
N GLU A 84 -21.30 -18.09 -3.78
CA GLU A 84 -21.03 -19.43 -4.29
C GLU A 84 -21.98 -20.49 -3.69
N ALA A 85 -22.24 -20.44 -2.39
CA ALA A 85 -23.18 -21.34 -1.72
C ALA A 85 -24.63 -21.09 -2.20
N GLY A 86 -25.01 -19.83 -2.46
CA GLY A 86 -26.30 -19.47 -3.05
C GLY A 86 -26.52 -20.03 -4.46
N GLN A 87 -25.47 -20.11 -5.28
CA GLN A 87 -25.53 -20.71 -6.61
C GLN A 87 -25.69 -22.24 -6.59
N ALA A 88 -25.14 -22.92 -5.58
CA ALA A 88 -25.29 -24.37 -5.43
C ALA A 88 -26.72 -24.80 -5.07
N ILE A 89 -27.45 -23.98 -4.29
CA ILE A 89 -28.85 -24.26 -3.91
C ILE A 89 -29.85 -23.85 -5.00
N ASP A 90 -29.55 -22.82 -5.80
CA ASP A 90 -30.42 -22.42 -6.91
C ASP A 90 -30.40 -23.46 -8.04
N SER A 91 -29.21 -24.00 -8.39
CA SER A 91 -29.07 -25.03 -9.44
C SER A 91 -29.78 -26.36 -9.08
N VAL A 92 -29.78 -26.76 -7.80
CA VAL A 92 -30.48 -27.95 -7.31
C VAL A 92 -32.01 -27.77 -7.31
N LYS A 93 -32.51 -26.54 -7.08
CA LYS A 93 -33.96 -26.27 -7.07
C LYS A 93 -34.58 -26.27 -8.47
N THR A 94 -33.85 -25.85 -9.51
CA THR A 94 -34.37 -25.87 -10.89
C THR A 94 -34.48 -27.28 -11.46
N VAL A 95 -33.51 -28.16 -11.15
CA VAL A 95 -33.47 -29.53 -11.68
C VAL A 95 -34.53 -30.43 -11.03
N SER A 96 -34.88 -30.21 -9.75
CA SER A 96 -35.81 -31.11 -9.04
C SER A 96 -37.30 -30.78 -9.26
N ILE A 97 -37.65 -29.58 -9.73
CA ILE A 97 -39.06 -29.20 -9.99
C ILE A 97 -39.50 -29.62 -11.39
N SER A 98 -38.58 -29.80 -12.35
CA SER A 98 -38.90 -30.21 -13.72
C SER A 98 -39.35 -31.68 -13.86
N SER A 99 -39.15 -32.51 -12.83
CA SER A 99 -39.40 -33.96 -12.91
C SER A 99 -40.64 -34.44 -12.16
N ALA A 100 -41.48 -33.53 -11.62
CA ALA A 100 -42.61 -33.88 -10.75
C ALA A 100 -44.01 -33.48 -11.27
N SER A 101 -44.15 -32.99 -12.51
CA SER A 101 -45.48 -32.80 -13.09
C SER A 101 -45.41 -32.80 -14.61
N VAL A 102 -45.84 -33.90 -15.22
CA VAL A 102 -46.93 -33.98 -16.20
C VAL A 102 -46.90 -35.44 -16.69
N GLU A 103 -47.59 -36.29 -15.94
CA GLU A 103 -48.12 -37.57 -16.43
C GLU A 103 -49.64 -37.38 -16.41
N ASP A 104 -50.19 -36.94 -17.55
CA ASP A 104 -51.47 -37.33 -18.16
C ASP A 104 -51.53 -36.77 -19.59
#